data_AF-A0A7S4V5B2-F1
#
_entry.id   AF-A0A7S4V5B2-F1
#
_cell.length_a   1.000
_cell.length_b   1.000
_cell.length_c   1.000
_cell.angle_alpha   90.00
_cell.angle_beta   90.00
_cell.angle_gamma   90.00
#
_symmetry.space_group_name_H-M   'P 1'
#
loop_
_entity.id
_entity.type
_entity.pdbx_description
1 polymer ?
#
loop_
_entity_poly.entity_id
_entity_poly.type
_entity_poly.pdbx_seq_one_letter_code
_entity_poly.pdbx_strand_id
1 'polypeptide(L)'
;MAAAFADLGFAGTYLIYDLQPMILMQRYWLRYSGIPAHLGPDLPRSREAVLGQLVLESSLSSILRHRLDMGQLPQSLFIGTYSLTESDLATREQVRPLMRSFGVILLAFLEAFDSFDNVAYLRALGRWLRSSHQVLVWHKGHDHWYFLAVRFEVGQVHCDAAVNCGNDTLHRTLRFNSSYRLVEKAGCAPGAAVADVPPSPGLDETTSSIEHPSGLTFRMSILEPGGPEDDSDKIGRIRRGTWEAAEDPHIQRILDSDPNCSYPVFVDGGAAFGYYSLLAAQKHPCREVQAFNPHPMFAYAMRLNLEDNARAHRIDPSRVCINRLVPLR
;
A
#
# COMPACT_ATOMS: atom_id res chain seq x y z
N MET A 1 -8.01 6.78 10.05
CA MET A 1 -7.29 7.84 10.78
C MET A 1 -8.00 9.19 10.66
N ALA A 2 -8.22 9.73 9.45
CA ALA A 2 -8.87 11.03 9.30
C ALA A 2 -10.29 11.12 9.92
N ALA A 3 -11.08 10.04 9.86
CA ALA A 3 -12.37 9.98 10.55
C ALA A 3 -12.24 10.14 12.07
N ALA A 4 -11.39 9.33 12.71
CA ALA A 4 -11.15 9.42 14.15
C ALA A 4 -10.67 10.82 14.58
N PHE A 5 -9.87 11.46 13.75
CA PHE A 5 -9.40 12.81 14.00
C PHE A 5 -10.49 13.89 13.87
N ALA A 6 -11.39 13.74 12.90
CA ALA A 6 -12.59 14.57 12.79
C ALA A 6 -13.49 14.40 14.02
N ASP A 7 -13.67 13.16 14.50
CA ASP A 7 -14.45 12.87 15.71
C ASP A 7 -13.83 13.49 16.97
N LEU A 8 -12.49 13.63 17.00
CA LEU A 8 -11.76 14.33 18.07
C LEU A 8 -11.81 15.87 17.93
N GLY A 9 -12.52 16.40 16.94
CA GLY A 9 -12.75 17.84 16.77
C GLY A 9 -11.57 18.61 16.19
N PHE A 10 -10.61 17.93 15.52
CA PHE A 10 -9.55 18.66 14.84
C PHE A 10 -10.12 19.43 13.64
N ALA A 11 -9.89 20.75 13.64
CA ALA A 11 -10.39 21.68 12.63
C ALA A 11 -9.32 22.17 11.64
N GLY A 12 -8.10 21.63 11.72
CA GLY A 12 -7.02 21.97 10.79
C GLY A 12 -7.16 21.27 9.42
N THR A 13 -6.18 21.52 8.55
CA THR A 13 -6.10 20.82 7.25
C THR A 13 -5.56 19.41 7.42
N TYR A 14 -6.27 18.44 6.83
CA TYR A 14 -5.80 17.07 6.66
C TYR A 14 -5.39 16.84 5.23
N LEU A 15 -4.11 16.51 4.99
CA LEU A 15 -3.65 16.09 3.68
C LEU A 15 -3.23 14.63 3.74
N ILE A 16 -3.92 13.78 3.01
CA ILE A 16 -3.56 12.36 2.86
C ILE A 16 -2.98 12.18 1.47
N TYR A 17 -1.74 11.73 1.40
CA TYR A 17 -1.16 11.28 0.15
C TYR A 17 -1.28 9.76 0.04
N ASP A 18 -1.80 9.27 -1.09
CA ASP A 18 -1.85 7.85 -1.41
C ASP A 18 -1.94 7.63 -2.93
N LEU A 19 -1.88 6.38 -3.37
CA LEU A 19 -2.12 5.99 -4.74
C LEU A 19 -3.54 6.34 -5.18
N GLN A 20 -3.72 6.64 -6.47
CA GLN A 20 -5.02 7.08 -7.01
C GLN A 20 -6.19 6.11 -6.67
N PRO A 21 -6.06 4.78 -6.82
CA PRO A 21 -7.14 3.88 -6.41
C PRO A 21 -7.44 3.95 -4.90
N MET A 22 -6.39 4.10 -4.08
CA MET A 22 -6.52 4.16 -2.63
C MET A 22 -7.21 5.43 -2.17
N ILE A 23 -6.88 6.60 -2.74
CA ILE A 23 -7.61 7.84 -2.40
C ILE A 23 -9.07 7.79 -2.83
N LEU A 24 -9.42 7.12 -3.92
CA LEU A 24 -10.83 6.96 -4.32
C LEU A 24 -11.59 6.08 -3.33
N MET A 25 -10.99 4.97 -2.90
CA MET A 25 -11.54 4.10 -1.87
C MET A 25 -11.68 4.86 -0.54
N GLN A 26 -10.66 5.61 -0.12
CA GLN A 26 -10.72 6.43 1.09
C GLN A 26 -11.82 7.50 1.00
N ARG A 27 -11.97 8.16 -0.15
CA ARG A 27 -13.07 9.13 -0.39
C ARG A 27 -14.44 8.47 -0.23
N TYR A 28 -14.62 7.27 -0.78
CA TYR A 28 -15.86 6.52 -0.66
C TYR A 28 -16.19 6.24 0.82
N TRP A 29 -15.23 5.72 1.59
CA TRP A 29 -15.42 5.43 3.02
C TRP A 29 -15.66 6.69 3.86
N LEU A 30 -14.90 7.76 3.62
CA LEU A 30 -15.07 9.02 4.33
C LEU A 30 -16.46 9.62 4.06
N ARG A 31 -16.91 9.59 2.80
CA ARG A 31 -18.27 10.02 2.43
C ARG A 31 -19.34 9.17 3.11
N TYR A 32 -19.16 7.86 3.16
CA TYR A 32 -20.08 6.96 3.87
C TYR A 32 -20.18 7.30 5.36
N SER A 33 -19.07 7.71 5.97
CA SER A 33 -18.99 8.16 7.36
C SER A 33 -19.39 9.62 7.57
N GLY A 34 -19.95 10.32 6.57
CA GLY A 34 -20.38 11.71 6.69
C GLY A 34 -19.24 12.74 6.76
N ILE A 35 -18.02 12.35 6.41
CA ILE A 35 -16.84 13.22 6.46
C ILE A 35 -16.54 13.73 5.05
N PRO A 36 -16.65 15.05 4.80
CA PRO A 36 -16.35 15.62 3.49
C PRO A 36 -14.86 15.49 3.19
N ALA A 37 -14.54 14.91 2.04
CA ALA A 37 -13.19 14.72 1.53
C ALA A 37 -13.10 15.18 0.08
N HIS A 38 -12.06 15.94 -0.24
CA HIS A 38 -11.84 16.55 -1.55
C HIS A 38 -10.65 15.89 -2.25
N LEU A 39 -10.78 15.57 -3.53
CA LEU A 39 -9.62 15.13 -4.30
C LEU A 39 -8.76 16.36 -4.58
N GLY A 40 -7.46 16.23 -4.31
CA GLY A 40 -6.47 17.26 -4.60
C GLY A 40 -6.62 17.82 -6.01
N PRO A 41 -6.64 17.00 -7.08
CA PRO A 41 -6.80 17.49 -8.46
C PRO A 41 -8.01 18.41 -8.72
N ASP A 42 -9.06 18.32 -7.90
CA ASP A 42 -10.28 19.12 -8.04
C ASP A 42 -10.18 20.51 -7.37
N LEU A 43 -9.13 20.74 -6.57
CA LEU A 43 -8.93 21.97 -5.82
C LEU A 43 -7.91 22.91 -6.51
N PRO A 44 -8.10 24.24 -6.41
CA PRO A 44 -7.07 25.20 -6.80
C PRO A 44 -5.71 24.91 -6.16
N ARG A 45 -4.63 25.26 -6.87
CA ARG A 45 -3.25 25.07 -6.39
C ARG A 45 -2.84 26.22 -5.47
N SER A 46 -3.53 26.36 -4.35
CA SER A 46 -3.33 27.42 -3.37
C SER A 46 -3.57 26.90 -1.96
N ARG A 47 -2.83 27.42 -0.97
CA ARG A 47 -3.03 27.10 0.44
C ARG A 47 -4.45 27.42 0.93
N GLU A 48 -5.06 28.49 0.42
CA GLU A 48 -6.40 28.94 0.81
C GLU A 48 -7.46 27.91 0.42
N ALA A 49 -7.22 27.14 -0.65
CA ALA A 49 -8.16 26.14 -1.14
C ALA A 49 -8.19 24.87 -0.28
N VAL A 50 -7.17 24.64 0.56
CA VAL A 50 -7.06 23.44 1.39
C VAL A 50 -7.27 23.73 2.88
N LEU A 51 -7.42 25.00 3.27
CA LEU A 51 -7.50 25.40 4.67
C LEU A 51 -8.74 24.79 5.36
N GLY A 52 -8.52 24.04 6.44
CA GLY A 52 -9.58 23.37 7.20
C GLY A 52 -10.26 22.21 6.45
N GLN A 53 -9.68 21.74 5.33
CA GLN A 53 -10.25 20.65 4.53
C GLN A 53 -9.50 19.33 4.73
N LEU A 54 -10.19 18.23 4.47
CA LEU A 54 -9.60 16.92 4.23
C LEU A 54 -9.36 16.75 2.73
N VAL A 55 -8.10 16.76 2.34
CA VAL A 55 -7.63 16.68 0.95
C VAL A 55 -6.93 15.34 0.72
N LEU A 56 -7.36 14.66 -0.33
CA LEU A 56 -6.81 13.38 -0.78
C LEU A 56 -5.96 13.60 -2.04
N GLU A 57 -4.66 13.48 -1.89
CA GLU A 57 -3.66 13.77 -2.92
C GLU A 57 -3.05 12.49 -3.48
N SER A 58 -2.82 12.45 -4.79
CA SER A 58 -2.09 11.36 -5.45
C SER A 58 -0.85 11.84 -6.21
N SER A 59 -0.51 13.13 -6.16
CA SER A 59 0.68 13.68 -6.78
C SER A 59 1.66 14.23 -5.74
N LEU A 60 2.86 13.64 -5.67
CA LEU A 60 4.01 14.15 -4.89
C LEU A 60 4.77 15.28 -5.57
N SER A 61 4.25 15.80 -6.69
CA SER A 61 4.91 16.85 -7.47
C SER A 61 5.02 18.18 -6.69
N SER A 62 5.59 19.20 -7.33
CA SER A 62 5.63 20.59 -6.82
C SER A 62 4.25 21.10 -6.36
N ILE A 63 3.16 20.52 -6.86
CA ILE A 63 1.78 20.78 -6.44
C ILE A 63 1.61 20.66 -4.93
N LEU A 64 2.19 19.63 -4.29
CA LEU A 64 2.04 19.41 -2.85
C LEU A 64 2.60 20.60 -2.05
N ARG A 65 3.75 21.15 -2.48
CA ARG A 65 4.37 22.32 -1.83
C ARG A 65 3.52 23.58 -1.96
N HIS A 66 2.77 23.76 -3.05
CA HIS A 66 1.90 24.93 -3.23
C HIS A 66 0.63 24.88 -2.37
N ARG A 67 0.27 23.71 -1.87
CA ARG A 67 -0.90 23.51 -1.00
C ARG A 67 -0.55 23.59 0.47
N LEU A 68 0.69 23.28 0.83
CA LEU A 68 1.14 23.31 2.22
C LEU A 68 1.52 24.73 2.64
N ASP A 69 0.99 25.16 3.78
CA ASP A 69 1.50 26.37 4.45
C ASP A 69 2.84 26.03 5.13
N MET A 70 3.93 26.30 4.40
CA MET A 70 5.29 26.07 4.87
C MET A 70 5.60 26.79 6.20
N GLY A 71 4.90 27.88 6.53
CA GLY A 71 5.05 28.60 7.79
C GLY A 71 4.39 27.88 8.98
N GLN A 72 3.36 27.06 8.72
CA GLN A 72 2.63 26.28 9.74
C GLN A 72 3.16 24.85 9.89
N LEU A 73 3.96 24.35 8.93
CA LEU A 73 4.54 23.02 9.03
C LEU A 73 5.32 22.76 10.33
N PRO A 74 6.09 23.73 10.90
CA PRO A 74 6.75 23.52 12.19
C PRO A 74 5.81 23.23 13.36
N GLN A 75 4.51 23.52 13.25
CA GLN A 75 3.47 23.20 14.23
C GLN A 75 2.56 22.05 13.77
N SER A 76 2.92 21.39 12.68
CA SER A 76 2.15 20.31 12.05
C SER A 76 2.78 18.95 12.32
N LEU A 77 1.96 17.90 12.17
CA LEU A 77 2.34 16.51 12.32
C LEU A 77 2.43 15.83 10.95
N PHE A 78 3.54 15.15 10.69
CA PHE A 78 3.67 14.20 9.60
C PHE A 78 3.50 12.77 10.15
N ILE A 79 2.55 12.02 9.60
CA ILE A 79 2.36 10.60 9.94
C ILE A 79 2.62 9.76 8.70
N GLY A 80 3.49 8.78 8.81
CA GLY A 80 3.69 7.74 7.79
C GLY A 80 3.73 6.38 8.46
N THR A 81 2.63 5.64 8.40
CA THR A 81 2.63 4.24 8.86
C THR A 81 3.29 3.35 7.80
N TYR A 82 2.95 2.06 7.77
CA TYR A 82 3.56 1.08 6.87
C TYR A 82 3.63 1.54 5.41
N SER A 83 2.63 2.26 4.92
CA SER A 83 2.56 2.76 3.53
C SER A 83 3.79 3.56 3.08
N LEU A 84 4.42 4.36 3.95
CA LEU A 84 5.63 5.10 3.57
C LEU A 84 6.83 4.17 3.41
N THR A 85 6.93 3.14 4.24
CA THR A 85 8.01 2.15 4.20
C THR A 85 7.72 0.96 3.29
N GLU A 86 6.50 0.88 2.77
CA GLU A 86 6.09 -0.05 1.73
C GLU A 86 6.16 0.59 0.33
N SER A 87 6.07 1.93 0.26
CA SER A 87 6.40 2.64 -0.97
C SER A 87 7.87 2.48 -1.29
N ASP A 88 8.26 2.67 -2.52
CA ASP A 88 9.66 2.59 -2.91
C ASP A 88 10.52 3.79 -2.48
N LEU A 89 11.82 3.66 -2.72
CA LEU A 89 12.78 4.69 -2.37
C LEU A 89 12.58 6.02 -3.11
N ALA A 90 12.24 6.04 -4.40
CA ALA A 90 12.06 7.29 -5.14
C ALA A 90 10.89 8.11 -4.57
N THR A 91 9.75 7.46 -4.30
CA THR A 91 8.59 8.05 -3.61
C THR A 91 8.98 8.62 -2.25
N ARG A 92 9.73 7.85 -1.45
CA ARG A 92 10.23 8.31 -0.13
C ARG A 92 11.14 9.53 -0.24
N GLU A 93 12.06 9.55 -1.22
CA GLU A 93 12.97 10.67 -1.45
C GLU A 93 12.24 11.93 -1.94
N GLN A 94 11.11 11.81 -2.64
CA GLN A 94 10.28 12.96 -3.01
C GLN A 94 9.65 13.63 -1.78
N VAL A 95 9.19 12.84 -0.80
CA VAL A 95 8.58 13.35 0.43
C VAL A 95 9.62 13.81 1.46
N ARG A 96 10.79 13.17 1.50
CA ARG A 96 11.83 13.41 2.52
C ARG A 96 12.14 14.90 2.74
N PRO A 97 12.37 15.75 1.71
CA PRO A 97 12.65 17.17 1.92
C PRO A 97 11.55 17.90 2.68
N LEU A 98 10.29 17.51 2.47
CA LEU A 98 9.13 18.09 3.13
C LEU A 98 9.06 17.67 4.60
N MET A 99 9.43 16.43 4.93
CA MET A 99 9.37 15.90 6.30
C MET A 99 10.11 16.79 7.30
N ARG A 100 11.27 17.35 6.93
CA ARG A 100 12.07 18.22 7.81
C ARG A 100 11.38 19.55 8.16
N SER A 101 10.36 19.95 7.42
CA SER A 101 9.58 21.14 7.75
C SER A 101 8.55 20.90 8.84
N PHE A 102 8.17 19.64 9.10
CA PHE A 102 7.15 19.31 10.11
C PHE A 102 7.69 19.42 11.54
N GLY A 103 6.82 19.79 12.48
CA GLY A 103 7.14 19.87 13.91
C GLY A 103 7.37 18.52 14.56
N VAL A 104 6.49 17.57 14.21
CA VAL A 104 6.52 16.20 14.69
C VAL A 104 6.42 15.26 13.49
N ILE A 105 7.22 14.20 13.50
CA ILE A 105 7.23 13.15 12.49
C ILE A 105 7.06 11.82 13.23
N LEU A 106 5.99 11.10 12.93
CA LEU A 106 5.73 9.77 13.47
C LEU A 106 5.67 8.76 12.32
N LEU A 107 6.53 7.75 12.38
CA LEU A 107 6.50 6.64 11.45
C LEU A 107 6.36 5.29 12.16
N ALA A 108 5.63 4.37 11.53
CA ALA A 108 5.57 2.97 11.91
C ALA A 108 5.97 2.12 10.70
N PHE A 109 6.80 1.09 10.88
CA PHE A 109 7.40 0.35 9.78
C PHE A 109 7.73 -1.09 10.12
N LEU A 110 7.85 -1.92 9.08
CA LEU A 110 8.42 -3.26 9.16
C LEU A 110 9.93 -3.20 8.94
N GLU A 111 10.71 -4.07 9.60
CA GLU A 111 12.18 -4.13 9.46
C GLU A 111 12.63 -4.20 7.99
N ALA A 112 11.98 -5.05 7.22
CA ALA A 112 12.18 -5.18 5.78
C ALA A 112 10.84 -5.25 5.05
N PHE A 113 10.80 -4.72 3.83
CA PHE A 113 9.66 -4.88 2.92
C PHE A 113 10.17 -4.92 1.49
N ASP A 114 9.71 -5.90 0.69
CA ASP A 114 10.17 -6.10 -0.70
C ASP A 114 11.71 -6.07 -0.85
N SER A 115 12.41 -6.83 -0.01
CA SER A 115 13.88 -6.86 0.06
C SER A 115 14.55 -5.52 0.42
N PHE A 116 13.78 -4.50 0.77
CA PHE A 116 14.29 -3.20 1.17
C PHE A 116 14.51 -3.14 2.69
N ASP A 117 15.74 -2.82 3.10
CA ASP A 117 16.10 -2.61 4.51
C ASP A 117 15.56 -1.24 4.98
N ASN A 118 14.37 -1.25 5.57
CA ASN A 118 13.74 -0.04 6.11
C ASN A 118 14.50 0.52 7.30
N VAL A 119 15.18 -0.34 8.06
CA VAL A 119 16.04 0.07 9.18
C VAL A 119 17.22 0.90 8.67
N ALA A 120 17.82 0.54 7.54
CA ALA A 120 18.90 1.30 6.91
C ALA A 120 18.43 2.65 6.36
N TYR A 121 17.25 2.71 5.76
CA TYR A 121 16.65 3.96 5.30
C TYR A 121 16.34 4.91 6.47
N LEU A 122 15.68 4.42 7.52
CA LEU A 122 15.28 5.27 8.65
C LEU A 122 16.45 5.72 9.51
N ARG A 123 17.52 4.95 9.55
CA ARG A 123 18.83 5.37 10.04
C ARG A 123 19.38 6.57 9.28
N ALA A 124 19.36 6.51 7.95
CA ALA A 124 19.83 7.62 7.12
C ALA A 124 18.95 8.86 7.31
N LEU A 125 17.63 8.66 7.36
CA LEU A 125 16.66 9.71 7.66
C LEU A 125 16.90 10.35 9.03
N GLY A 126 17.07 9.54 10.08
CA GLY A 126 17.34 10.01 11.44
C GLY A 126 18.64 10.83 11.51
N ARG A 127 19.73 10.36 10.89
CA ARG A 127 20.98 11.14 10.81
C ARG A 127 20.78 12.48 10.11
N TRP A 128 19.99 12.51 9.04
CA TRP A 128 19.68 13.73 8.30
C TRP A 128 18.82 14.71 9.14
N LEU A 129 17.82 14.21 9.87
CA LEU A 129 16.93 15.01 10.72
C LEU A 129 17.60 15.56 11.99
N ARG A 130 18.65 14.91 12.51
CA ARG A 130 19.36 15.31 13.75
C ARG A 130 19.84 16.76 13.80
N SER A 131 20.01 17.41 12.65
CA SER A 131 20.34 18.83 12.57
C SER A 131 19.20 19.78 12.99
N SER A 132 17.98 19.26 13.14
CA SER A 132 16.77 20.04 13.41
C SER A 132 15.78 19.35 14.36
N HIS A 133 15.94 18.04 14.58
CA HIS A 133 15.03 17.23 15.39
C HIS A 133 15.79 16.36 16.38
N GLN A 134 15.16 16.13 17.53
CA GLN A 134 15.45 15.01 18.42
C GLN A 134 14.78 13.76 17.85
N VAL A 135 15.51 12.65 17.74
CA VAL A 135 15.03 11.42 17.09
C VAL A 135 15.06 10.27 18.09
N LEU A 136 13.93 9.59 18.24
CA LEU A 136 13.76 8.37 19.02
C LEU A 136 13.27 7.24 18.10
N VAL A 137 13.87 6.06 18.22
CA VAL A 137 13.48 4.85 17.49
C VAL A 137 13.38 3.71 18.48
N TRP A 138 12.33 2.90 18.37
CA TRP A 138 12.15 1.70 19.18
C TRP A 138 11.51 0.56 18.37
N HIS A 139 11.71 -0.66 18.85
CA HIS A 139 11.16 -1.88 18.28
C HIS A 139 10.16 -2.51 19.24
N LYS A 140 9.03 -2.98 18.72
CA LYS A 140 7.88 -3.53 19.47
C LYS A 140 7.50 -4.95 19.01
N GLY A 141 8.48 -5.85 18.93
CA GLY A 141 8.25 -7.26 18.55
C GLY A 141 7.65 -7.43 17.14
N HIS A 142 7.57 -8.68 16.66
CA HIS A 142 6.98 -9.03 15.35
C HIS A 142 7.41 -8.10 14.19
N ASP A 143 8.70 -7.73 14.17
CA ASP A 143 9.32 -6.86 13.16
C ASP A 143 8.75 -5.44 13.05
N HIS A 144 7.97 -4.99 14.05
CA HIS A 144 7.39 -3.65 14.10
C HIS A 144 8.32 -2.65 14.76
N TRP A 145 8.60 -1.58 14.04
CA TRP A 145 9.42 -0.49 14.52
C TRP A 145 8.68 0.83 14.44
N TYR A 146 9.09 1.76 15.30
CA TYR A 146 8.56 3.10 15.38
C TYR A 146 9.69 4.12 15.34
N PHE A 147 9.45 5.20 14.62
CA PHE A 147 10.36 6.32 14.47
C PHE A 147 9.62 7.60 14.84
N LEU A 148 10.13 8.31 15.84
CA LEU A 148 9.60 9.60 16.27
C LEU A 148 10.69 10.65 16.14
N ALA A 149 10.41 11.74 15.45
CA ALA A 149 11.27 12.91 15.44
C ALA A 149 10.47 14.15 15.82
N VAL A 150 11.03 14.94 16.75
CA VAL A 150 10.42 16.19 17.25
C VAL A 150 11.41 17.31 17.05
N ARG A 151 10.99 18.40 16.41
CA ARG A 151 11.84 19.59 16.23
C ARG A 151 12.33 20.13 17.56
N PHE A 152 13.57 20.62 17.60
CA PHE A 152 14.14 21.20 18.81
C PHE A 152 13.29 22.36 19.36
N GLU A 153 12.67 23.14 18.48
CA GLU A 153 11.84 24.28 18.86
C GLU A 153 10.43 23.90 19.34
N VAL A 154 9.96 22.68 19.02
CA VAL A 154 8.61 22.22 19.36
C VAL A 154 8.58 21.54 20.72
N GLY A 155 9.61 20.75 21.05
CA GLY A 155 9.68 20.08 22.34
C GLY A 155 10.75 19.00 22.42
N GLN A 156 10.70 18.22 23.50
CA GLN A 156 11.56 17.05 23.71
C GLN A 156 10.86 15.77 23.32
N VAL A 157 11.62 14.87 22.68
CA VAL A 157 11.15 13.52 22.40
C VAL A 157 11.25 12.69 23.68
N HIS A 158 10.14 12.05 24.07
CA HIS A 158 10.11 11.12 25.19
C HIS A 158 9.45 9.82 24.73
N CYS A 159 9.87 8.73 25.37
CA CYS A 159 9.18 7.46 25.25
C CYS A 159 7.88 7.53 26.06
N ASP A 160 6.75 7.18 25.45
CA ASP A 160 5.46 7.13 26.11
C ASP A 160 4.71 5.84 25.77
N ALA A 161 4.08 5.23 26.78
CA ALA A 161 3.31 4.00 26.60
C ALA A 161 2.12 4.21 25.65
N ALA A 162 1.57 5.43 25.56
CA ALA A 162 0.50 5.79 24.63
C ALA A 162 0.89 5.66 23.16
N VAL A 163 2.19 5.76 22.83
CA VAL A 163 2.71 5.48 21.48
C VAL A 163 3.32 4.08 21.38
N ASN A 164 2.98 3.17 22.30
CA ASN A 164 3.57 1.85 22.41
C ASN A 164 5.09 1.86 22.63
N CYS A 165 5.57 2.82 23.41
CA CYS A 165 6.95 2.88 23.85
C CYS A 165 6.99 2.61 25.35
N GLY A 166 7.49 1.44 25.75
CA GLY A 166 7.44 0.94 27.13
C GLY A 166 8.71 0.20 27.55
N ASN A 167 8.71 -0.31 28.78
CA ASN A 167 9.86 -1.05 29.33
C ASN A 167 10.19 -2.33 28.54
N ASP A 168 9.21 -2.87 27.82
CA ASP A 168 9.32 -4.03 26.93
C ASP A 168 9.88 -3.66 25.54
N THR A 169 10.02 -2.37 25.23
CA THR A 169 10.49 -1.92 23.91
C THR A 169 12.00 -1.74 23.86
N LEU A 170 12.60 -2.16 22.74
CA LEU A 170 14.05 -2.03 22.55
C LEU A 170 14.38 -0.64 22.01
N HIS A 171 14.89 0.22 22.89
CA HIS A 171 15.41 1.54 22.56
C HIS A 171 16.78 1.48 21.88
N ARG A 172 16.82 1.04 20.63
CA ARG A 172 18.07 1.11 19.85
C ARG A 172 18.19 2.53 19.30
N THR A 173 19.04 3.38 19.88
CA THR A 173 19.44 4.68 19.28
C THR A 173 20.34 4.52 18.03
N LEU A 174 20.56 3.26 17.62
CA LEU A 174 20.95 2.75 16.30
C LEU A 174 22.47 2.86 15.92
N ARG A 175 23.15 1.72 15.63
CA ARG A 175 24.54 1.56 15.06
C ARG A 175 24.61 0.42 14.01
N PHE A 176 25.39 0.59 12.92
CA PHE A 176 24.99 0.05 11.60
C PHE A 176 25.99 0.04 10.40
N ASN A 177 25.78 -0.84 9.39
CA ASN A 177 26.46 -0.87 8.06
C ASN A 177 25.58 -1.34 6.86
N SER A 178 26.00 -0.94 5.63
CA SER A 178 25.66 -1.33 4.22
C SER A 178 24.56 -0.60 3.38
N SER A 179 24.65 -0.70 2.02
CA SER A 179 24.18 0.26 0.97
C SER A 179 23.78 -0.38 -0.41
N TYR A 180 22.80 0.18 -1.18
CA TYR A 180 22.32 -0.29 -2.52
C TYR A 180 21.83 0.82 -3.53
N ARG A 181 21.54 0.48 -4.82
CA ARG A 181 21.09 1.34 -6.00
C ARG A 181 20.04 0.66 -6.97
N LEU A 182 19.36 1.43 -7.86
CA LEU A 182 18.08 1.14 -8.63
C LEU A 182 18.09 1.28 -10.19
N VAL A 183 17.14 0.62 -10.95
CA VAL A 183 16.88 0.68 -12.46
C VAL A 183 15.35 0.64 -12.90
N GLU A 184 14.96 1.31 -14.02
CA GLU A 184 13.64 1.95 -14.40
C GLU A 184 12.79 1.33 -15.54
N LYS A 185 11.44 1.28 -15.41
CA LYS A 185 10.35 1.83 -16.30
C LYS A 185 8.94 1.19 -16.06
N ALA A 186 7.85 1.91 -16.38
CA ALA A 186 6.43 1.50 -16.18
C ALA A 186 5.46 1.88 -17.35
N GLY A 187 4.42 1.05 -17.56
CA GLY A 187 3.20 1.30 -18.36
C GLY A 187 2.66 0.04 -19.05
N CYS A 188 1.46 -0.45 -18.69
CA CYS A 188 0.84 -1.64 -19.32
C CYS A 188 0.12 -1.29 -20.64
N ALA A 189 0.73 -1.62 -21.77
CA ALA A 189 0.01 -1.75 -23.02
C ALA A 189 -0.88 -3.03 -22.99
N PRO A 190 -1.97 -3.11 -23.79
CA PRO A 190 -2.74 -4.34 -23.95
C PRO A 190 -1.82 -5.53 -24.27
N GLY A 191 -1.81 -6.54 -23.39
CA GLY A 191 -0.93 -7.72 -23.51
C GLY A 191 0.48 -7.59 -22.91
N ALA A 192 0.91 -6.40 -22.44
CA ALA A 192 2.26 -6.18 -21.89
C ALA A 192 2.41 -6.56 -20.40
N ALA A 193 1.33 -6.46 -19.62
CA ALA A 193 1.35 -6.59 -18.15
C ALA A 193 1.90 -7.93 -17.63
N VAL A 194 1.71 -9.00 -18.39
CA VAL A 194 2.11 -10.36 -18.01
C VAL A 194 3.62 -10.56 -18.22
N ALA A 195 4.15 -10.12 -19.36
CA ALA A 195 5.56 -10.35 -19.71
C ALA A 195 6.55 -9.59 -18.81
N ASP A 196 6.13 -8.46 -18.23
CA ASP A 196 6.99 -7.56 -17.47
C ASP A 196 7.15 -7.91 -15.98
N VAL A 197 6.46 -8.95 -15.48
CA VAL A 197 6.68 -9.41 -14.10
C VAL A 197 7.85 -10.40 -14.08
N PRO A 198 9.01 -10.04 -13.48
CA PRO A 198 10.17 -10.89 -13.48
C PRO A 198 9.91 -12.15 -12.64
N PRO A 199 10.59 -13.28 -12.95
CA PRO A 199 10.57 -14.46 -12.12
C PRO A 199 10.92 -14.16 -10.66
N SER A 200 10.11 -14.64 -9.73
CA SER A 200 10.45 -14.60 -8.31
C SER A 200 11.30 -15.83 -7.96
N PRO A 201 12.50 -15.65 -7.37
CA PRO A 201 13.29 -16.78 -6.86
C PRO A 201 12.46 -17.60 -5.88
N GLY A 202 12.42 -18.92 -6.06
CA GLY A 202 11.69 -19.84 -5.18
C GLY A 202 10.27 -20.20 -5.62
N LEU A 203 9.71 -19.57 -6.67
CA LEU A 203 8.45 -19.99 -7.29
C LEU A 203 8.74 -20.72 -8.60
N ASP A 204 8.75 -22.06 -8.54
CA ASP A 204 8.96 -22.91 -9.72
C ASP A 204 7.68 -23.04 -10.57
N GLU A 205 7.83 -23.06 -11.89
CA GLU A 205 6.77 -23.30 -12.85
C GLU A 205 6.15 -24.70 -12.71
N THR A 206 6.84 -25.64 -12.07
CA THR A 206 6.36 -27.02 -11.86
C THR A 206 5.45 -27.20 -10.64
N THR A 207 5.15 -26.11 -9.93
CA THR A 207 4.43 -26.18 -8.66
C THR A 207 3.01 -26.70 -8.78
N SER A 208 2.59 -27.41 -7.74
CA SER A 208 1.27 -28.01 -7.61
C SER A 208 0.17 -26.93 -7.68
N SER A 209 -0.99 -27.30 -8.21
CA SER A 209 -2.11 -26.38 -8.38
C SER A 209 -3.42 -26.96 -7.83
N ILE A 210 -4.34 -26.07 -7.47
CA ILE A 210 -5.68 -26.40 -6.96
C ILE A 210 -6.69 -25.95 -8.00
N GLU A 211 -7.66 -26.82 -8.29
CA GLU A 211 -8.85 -26.45 -9.04
C GLU A 211 -9.93 -25.91 -8.08
N HIS A 212 -10.39 -24.70 -8.39
CA HIS A 212 -11.52 -24.04 -7.78
C HIS A 212 -12.83 -24.60 -8.35
N PRO A 213 -13.95 -24.63 -7.63
CA PRO A 213 -15.24 -25.12 -8.15
C PRO A 213 -15.76 -24.44 -9.42
N SER A 214 -15.27 -23.23 -9.73
CA SER A 214 -15.57 -22.56 -11.01
C SER A 214 -14.74 -23.07 -12.19
N GLY A 215 -13.84 -24.02 -11.97
CA GLY A 215 -12.86 -24.53 -12.91
C GLY A 215 -11.55 -23.75 -12.95
N LEU A 216 -11.42 -22.60 -12.27
CA LEU A 216 -10.15 -21.86 -12.22
C LEU A 216 -9.06 -22.67 -11.51
N THR A 217 -7.81 -22.47 -11.92
CA THR A 217 -6.65 -23.09 -11.26
C THR A 217 -5.80 -22.04 -10.57
N PHE A 218 -5.33 -22.36 -9.36
CA PHE A 218 -4.45 -21.51 -8.55
C PHE A 218 -3.23 -22.30 -8.08
N ARG A 219 -2.02 -21.75 -8.23
CA ARG A 219 -0.78 -22.39 -7.80
C ARG A 219 -0.63 -22.34 -6.27
N MET A 220 -0.24 -23.46 -5.69
CA MET A 220 -0.13 -23.63 -4.23
C MET A 220 1.18 -23.12 -3.65
N SER A 221 2.21 -22.90 -4.46
CA SER A 221 3.56 -22.59 -3.97
C SER A 221 3.70 -21.29 -3.17
N ILE A 222 2.70 -20.40 -3.25
CA ILE A 222 2.63 -19.19 -2.41
C ILE A 222 1.92 -19.47 -1.07
N LEU A 223 1.23 -20.60 -0.96
CA LEU A 223 0.38 -21.03 0.17
C LEU A 223 0.96 -22.24 0.92
N GLU A 224 2.08 -22.80 0.48
CA GLU A 224 2.67 -24.01 1.08
C GLU A 224 3.36 -23.71 2.44
N PRO A 225 3.45 -24.70 3.34
CA PRO A 225 3.94 -24.52 4.71
C PRO A 225 5.39 -24.03 4.74
N GLY A 226 5.64 -22.95 5.49
CA GLY A 226 6.95 -22.28 5.56
C GLY A 226 6.94 -20.81 5.11
N GLY A 227 5.82 -20.35 4.53
CA GLY A 227 5.49 -18.92 4.44
C GLY A 227 5.19 -18.31 5.83
N PRO A 228 5.14 -16.97 5.94
CA PRO A 228 4.92 -16.26 7.21
C PRO A 228 3.57 -16.55 7.89
N GLU A 229 2.64 -17.22 7.22
CA GLU A 229 1.35 -17.67 7.75
C GLU A 229 1.20 -19.18 7.52
N ASP A 230 0.98 -19.97 8.57
CA ASP A 230 0.64 -21.40 8.46
C ASP A 230 -0.78 -21.53 7.87
N ASP A 231 -0.85 -21.70 6.55
CA ASP A 231 -2.03 -21.41 5.73
C ASP A 231 -2.77 -22.66 5.21
N SER A 232 -2.66 -23.80 5.90
CA SER A 232 -3.36 -25.04 5.53
C SER A 232 -4.88 -24.85 5.30
N ASP A 233 -5.50 -23.89 5.99
CA ASP A 233 -6.90 -23.53 5.79
C ASP A 233 -7.16 -22.83 4.44
N LYS A 234 -6.23 -21.99 3.93
CA LYS A 234 -6.42 -21.26 2.65
C LYS A 234 -6.56 -22.21 1.47
N ILE A 235 -5.76 -23.27 1.42
CA ILE A 235 -5.89 -24.34 0.42
C ILE A 235 -7.29 -24.98 0.48
N GLY A 236 -7.75 -25.28 1.70
CA GLY A 236 -9.08 -25.82 1.92
C GLY A 236 -10.19 -24.86 1.48
N ARG A 237 -10.03 -23.57 1.75
CA ARG A 237 -10.97 -22.52 1.33
C ARG A 237 -11.07 -22.44 -0.20
N ILE A 238 -9.95 -22.40 -0.93
CA ILE A 238 -9.96 -22.32 -2.40
C ILE A 238 -10.70 -23.53 -3.02
N ARG A 239 -10.47 -24.74 -2.50
CA ARG A 239 -11.18 -25.96 -2.94
C ARG A 239 -12.69 -25.88 -2.72
N ARG A 240 -13.12 -25.21 -1.65
CA ARG A 240 -14.55 -24.97 -1.35
C ARG A 240 -15.14 -23.81 -2.13
N GLY A 241 -14.33 -23.11 -2.91
CA GLY A 241 -14.77 -21.98 -3.71
C GLY A 241 -14.81 -20.67 -2.93
N THR A 242 -13.93 -20.53 -1.94
CA THR A 242 -13.92 -19.38 -1.04
C THR A 242 -12.48 -18.91 -0.85
N TRP A 243 -12.23 -17.60 -0.85
CA TRP A 243 -10.93 -17.08 -0.42
C TRP A 243 -11.00 -16.58 1.01
N GLU A 244 -11.74 -15.51 1.26
CA GLU A 244 -12.01 -15.04 2.63
C GLU A 244 -13.43 -15.39 3.04
N ALA A 245 -13.58 -16.27 4.04
CA ALA A 245 -14.87 -16.89 4.34
C ALA A 245 -15.95 -15.91 4.80
N ALA A 246 -15.58 -14.81 5.45
CA ALA A 246 -16.54 -13.80 5.89
C ALA A 246 -16.92 -12.82 4.74
N GLU A 247 -16.00 -12.56 3.82
CA GLU A 247 -16.13 -11.53 2.78
C GLU A 247 -16.64 -12.09 1.45
N ASP A 248 -16.39 -13.37 1.15
CA ASP A 248 -16.74 -13.98 -0.14
C ASP A 248 -18.23 -13.84 -0.49
N PRO A 249 -19.21 -14.06 0.42
CA PRO A 249 -20.63 -13.85 0.09
C PRO A 249 -20.98 -12.40 -0.30
N HIS A 250 -20.20 -11.42 0.14
CA HIS A 250 -20.36 -10.02 -0.26
C HIS A 250 -19.76 -9.77 -1.64
N ILE A 251 -18.56 -10.28 -1.88
CA ILE A 251 -17.85 -10.12 -3.16
C ILE A 251 -18.60 -10.85 -4.29
N GLN A 252 -19.08 -12.08 -4.05
CA GLN A 252 -19.88 -12.83 -5.03
C GLN A 252 -21.15 -12.05 -5.42
N ARG A 253 -21.88 -11.47 -4.45
CA ARG A 253 -23.04 -10.62 -4.74
C ARG A 253 -22.68 -9.40 -5.58
N ILE A 254 -21.53 -8.76 -5.34
CA ILE A 254 -21.05 -7.64 -6.15
C ILE A 254 -20.75 -8.10 -7.58
N LEU A 255 -20.02 -9.21 -7.74
CA LEU A 255 -19.74 -9.77 -9.05
C LEU A 255 -21.05 -10.09 -9.78
N ASP A 256 -22.01 -10.74 -9.13
CA ASP A 256 -23.27 -11.16 -9.73
C ASP A 256 -24.27 -10.01 -9.97
N SER A 257 -24.06 -8.83 -9.37
CA SER A 257 -24.98 -7.69 -9.47
C SER A 257 -25.02 -7.00 -10.83
N ASP A 258 -24.02 -7.22 -11.67
CA ASP A 258 -23.91 -6.57 -12.99
C ASP A 258 -23.47 -7.57 -14.08
N PRO A 259 -24.36 -8.50 -14.46
CA PRO A 259 -24.04 -9.55 -15.43
C PRO A 259 -23.82 -9.04 -16.86
N ASN A 260 -24.22 -7.80 -17.14
CA ASN A 260 -24.10 -7.18 -18.47
C ASN A 260 -22.88 -6.25 -18.59
N CYS A 261 -21.98 -6.23 -17.60
CA CYS A 261 -20.82 -5.34 -17.56
C CYS A 261 -21.18 -3.85 -17.76
N SER A 262 -22.27 -3.38 -17.15
CA SER A 262 -22.60 -1.95 -17.06
C SER A 262 -21.45 -1.17 -16.42
N TYR A 263 -20.67 -1.84 -15.56
CA TYR A 263 -19.37 -1.37 -15.08
C TYR A 263 -18.26 -2.12 -15.83
N PRO A 264 -17.62 -1.47 -16.83
CA PRO A 264 -16.68 -2.15 -17.73
C PRO A 264 -15.32 -2.45 -17.08
N VAL A 265 -15.02 -1.90 -15.90
CA VAL A 265 -13.74 -2.08 -15.21
C VAL A 265 -13.96 -2.61 -13.80
N PHE A 266 -13.25 -3.68 -13.43
CA PHE A 266 -13.16 -4.22 -12.08
C PHE A 266 -11.76 -3.94 -11.53
N VAL A 267 -11.66 -3.30 -10.37
CA VAL A 267 -10.38 -2.95 -9.73
C VAL A 267 -10.22 -3.77 -8.44
N ASP A 268 -9.14 -4.54 -8.37
CA ASP A 268 -8.79 -5.38 -7.22
C ASP A 268 -7.52 -4.82 -6.56
N GLY A 269 -7.69 -4.07 -5.47
CA GLY A 269 -6.59 -3.46 -4.71
C GLY A 269 -6.11 -4.41 -3.61
N GLY A 270 -4.83 -4.77 -3.62
CA GLY A 270 -4.30 -5.77 -2.70
C GLY A 270 -4.67 -7.18 -3.11
N ALA A 271 -4.70 -7.45 -4.42
CA ALA A 271 -5.27 -8.64 -5.05
C ALA A 271 -4.63 -10.00 -4.67
N ALA A 272 -3.67 -10.03 -3.73
CA ALA A 272 -2.85 -11.21 -3.41
C ALA A 272 -2.35 -11.89 -4.69
N PHE A 273 -2.56 -13.21 -4.84
CA PHE A 273 -2.26 -13.97 -6.06
C PHE A 273 -3.38 -13.94 -7.12
N GLY A 274 -4.34 -13.03 -7.00
CA GLY A 274 -5.36 -12.73 -8.00
C GLY A 274 -6.69 -13.47 -7.87
N TYR A 275 -7.05 -13.96 -6.68
CA TYR A 275 -8.26 -14.79 -6.52
C TYR A 275 -9.53 -14.11 -7.06
N TYR A 276 -9.87 -12.93 -6.54
CA TYR A 276 -11.07 -12.21 -6.98
C TYR A 276 -10.92 -11.59 -8.37
N SER A 277 -9.71 -11.16 -8.73
CA SER A 277 -9.36 -10.72 -10.07
C SER A 277 -9.70 -11.76 -11.15
N LEU A 278 -9.28 -13.02 -10.95
CA LEU A 278 -9.51 -14.09 -11.92
C LEU A 278 -10.98 -14.55 -11.92
N LEU A 279 -11.65 -14.56 -10.77
CA LEU A 279 -13.09 -14.81 -10.70
C LEU A 279 -13.91 -13.75 -11.45
N ALA A 280 -13.54 -12.47 -11.30
CA ALA A 280 -14.19 -11.38 -12.02
C ALA A 280 -14.01 -11.51 -13.53
N ALA A 281 -12.79 -11.84 -13.97
CA ALA A 281 -12.47 -12.04 -15.39
C ALA A 281 -13.23 -13.24 -16.00
N GLN A 282 -13.37 -14.33 -15.23
CA GLN A 282 -14.09 -15.53 -15.68
C GLN A 282 -15.61 -15.29 -15.75
N LYS A 283 -16.20 -14.73 -14.69
CA LYS A 283 -17.66 -14.53 -14.62
C LYS A 283 -18.13 -13.48 -15.63
N HIS A 284 -17.32 -12.45 -15.87
CA HIS A 284 -17.71 -11.28 -16.66
C HIS A 284 -16.63 -10.97 -17.70
N PRO A 285 -16.52 -11.77 -18.79
CA PRO A 285 -15.47 -11.62 -19.80
C PRO A 285 -15.54 -10.29 -20.58
N CYS A 286 -16.65 -9.55 -20.45
CA CYS A 286 -16.77 -8.19 -20.97
C CYS A 286 -16.07 -7.12 -20.12
N ARG A 287 -15.65 -7.43 -18.88
CA ARG A 287 -14.92 -6.49 -18.02
C ARG A 287 -13.43 -6.52 -18.29
N GLU A 288 -12.83 -5.34 -18.20
CA GLU A 288 -11.42 -5.17 -17.94
C GLU A 288 -11.15 -5.36 -16.44
N VAL A 289 -10.15 -6.15 -16.09
CA VAL A 289 -9.72 -6.40 -14.71
C VAL A 289 -8.38 -5.73 -14.46
N GLN A 290 -8.34 -4.86 -13.47
CA GLN A 290 -7.16 -4.13 -13.03
C GLN A 290 -6.78 -4.61 -11.63
N ALA A 291 -5.82 -5.53 -11.57
CA ALA A 291 -5.37 -6.15 -10.33
C ALA A 291 -4.08 -5.48 -9.85
N PHE A 292 -4.04 -5.07 -8.58
CA PHE A 292 -2.92 -4.37 -7.98
C PHE A 292 -2.41 -5.13 -6.78
N ASN A 293 -1.11 -5.42 -6.77
CA ASN A 293 -0.43 -5.86 -5.57
C ASN A 293 0.98 -5.25 -5.51
N PRO A 294 1.37 -4.58 -4.41
CA PRO A 294 2.71 -4.02 -4.29
C PRO A 294 3.79 -5.10 -4.16
N HIS A 295 3.45 -6.29 -3.66
CA HIS A 295 4.42 -7.35 -3.39
C HIS A 295 4.77 -8.13 -4.68
N PRO A 296 6.04 -8.17 -5.13
CA PRO A 296 6.41 -8.80 -6.40
C PRO A 296 6.10 -10.28 -6.48
N MET A 297 6.27 -11.02 -5.38
CA MET A 297 5.90 -12.43 -5.31
C MET A 297 4.40 -12.66 -5.60
N PHE A 298 3.51 -11.84 -5.04
CA PHE A 298 2.07 -11.93 -5.29
C PHE A 298 1.71 -11.51 -6.72
N ALA A 299 2.35 -10.47 -7.26
CA ALA A 299 2.20 -10.10 -8.66
C ALA A 299 2.66 -11.24 -9.61
N TYR A 300 3.77 -11.89 -9.30
CA TYR A 300 4.29 -13.02 -10.08
C TYR A 300 3.38 -14.25 -9.98
N ALA A 301 2.90 -14.56 -8.78
CA ALA A 301 1.90 -15.60 -8.55
C ALA A 301 0.64 -15.40 -9.38
N MET A 302 0.12 -14.17 -9.38
CA MET A 302 -1.03 -13.79 -10.16
C MET A 302 -0.78 -13.95 -11.67
N ARG A 303 0.42 -13.61 -12.13
CA ARG A 303 0.84 -13.84 -13.53
C ARG A 303 0.73 -15.31 -13.89
N LEU A 304 1.34 -16.18 -13.08
CA LEU A 304 1.31 -17.63 -13.32
C LEU A 304 -0.12 -18.19 -13.31
N ASN A 305 -0.96 -17.75 -12.37
CA ASN A 305 -2.36 -18.16 -12.31
C ASN A 305 -3.13 -17.68 -13.55
N LEU A 306 -2.89 -16.46 -14.03
CA LEU A 306 -3.51 -15.95 -15.26
C LEU A 306 -3.08 -16.77 -16.48
N GLU A 307 -1.79 -17.06 -16.61
CA GLU A 307 -1.23 -17.87 -17.71
C GLU A 307 -1.81 -19.29 -17.75
N ASP A 308 -1.92 -19.95 -16.60
CA ASP A 308 -2.47 -21.29 -16.51
C ASP A 308 -3.96 -21.32 -16.91
N ASN A 309 -4.74 -20.33 -16.44
CA ASN A 309 -6.16 -20.24 -16.79
C ASN A 309 -6.40 -19.81 -18.23
N ALA A 310 -5.54 -18.97 -18.79
CA ALA A 310 -5.57 -18.62 -20.21
C ALA A 310 -5.26 -19.82 -21.10
N ARG A 311 -4.23 -20.61 -20.74
CA ARG A 311 -3.86 -21.86 -21.45
C ARG A 311 -5.00 -22.88 -21.42
N ALA A 312 -5.76 -22.93 -20.33
CA ALA A 312 -6.94 -23.77 -20.20
C ALA A 312 -8.22 -23.16 -20.83
N HIS A 313 -8.12 -22.03 -21.53
CA HIS A 313 -9.25 -21.30 -22.15
C HIS A 313 -10.35 -20.90 -21.16
N ARG A 314 -10.00 -20.62 -19.90
CA ARG A 314 -10.96 -20.23 -18.86
C ARG A 314 -11.11 -18.72 -18.73
N ILE A 315 -10.08 -17.97 -19.12
CA ILE A 315 -10.02 -16.50 -19.06
C ILE A 315 -9.36 -15.99 -20.35
N ASP A 316 -9.84 -14.86 -20.88
CA ASP A 316 -9.13 -14.07 -21.90
C ASP A 316 -8.07 -13.18 -21.21
N PRO A 317 -6.76 -13.48 -21.33
CA PRO A 317 -5.73 -12.71 -20.65
C PRO A 317 -5.59 -11.28 -21.19
N SER A 318 -6.13 -10.97 -22.38
CA SER A 318 -6.05 -9.61 -22.95
C SER A 318 -6.88 -8.59 -22.16
N ARG A 319 -7.78 -9.06 -21.30
CA ARG A 319 -8.68 -8.26 -20.45
C ARG A 319 -8.18 -8.11 -19.01
N VAL A 320 -7.07 -8.75 -18.64
CA VAL A 320 -6.54 -8.72 -17.27
C VAL A 320 -5.20 -8.01 -17.24
N CYS A 321 -5.15 -6.89 -16.51
CA CYS A 321 -3.95 -6.12 -16.26
C CYS A 321 -3.47 -6.37 -14.83
N ILE A 322 -2.29 -7.00 -14.71
CA ILE A 322 -1.58 -7.15 -13.44
C ILE A 322 -0.65 -5.95 -13.30
N ASN A 323 -1.09 -4.98 -12.54
CA ASN A 323 -0.29 -3.80 -12.27
C ASN A 323 0.61 -4.10 -11.08
N ARG A 324 1.91 -4.20 -11.38
CA ARG A 324 2.89 -3.95 -10.33
C ARG A 324 2.80 -2.46 -10.00
N LEU A 325 2.70 -2.14 -8.72
CA LEU A 325 2.97 -0.79 -8.26
C LEU A 325 4.48 -0.57 -8.40
N VAL A 326 4.87 -0.19 -9.61
CA VAL A 326 6.23 0.25 -9.88
C VAL A 326 6.27 1.73 -9.48
N PRO A 327 7.29 2.13 -8.72
CA PRO A 327 7.52 3.52 -8.34
C PRO A 327 7.43 4.50 -9.49
N LEU A 328 6.76 5.63 -9.28
CA LEU A 328 6.95 6.78 -10.17
C LEU A 328 8.38 7.29 -9.97
N ARG A 329 9.10 7.34 -11.08
CA ARG A 329 10.48 7.82 -11.14
C ARG A 329 10.52 9.30 -11.48
#